data_AF-A0A2U2HIJ6-F1
#
_entry.id   AF-A0A2U2HIJ6-F1
#
_cell.length_a   1.000
_cell.length_b   1.000
_cell.length_c   1.000
_cell.angle_alpha   90.00
_cell.angle_beta   90.00
_cell.angle_gamma   90.00
#
_symmetry.space_group_name_H-M   'P 1'
#
loop_
_entity.id
_entity.type
_entity.pdbx_description
1 polymer ?
#
loop_
_entity_poly.entity_id
_entity_poly.type
_entity_poly.pdbx_seq_one_letter_code
_entity_poly.pdbx_strand_id
1 'polypeptide(L)'
;MRATAATVAVLALFAAAFWYLQNVAGLIGGEIAPAKLAWLCFALLFWLGLPLLIICDPRTPPRLAQAFGSLLALMAARGVVELVMLYVFHNWSPHYGIAHDLLCAAVLAYFLALAWREGEHRGGKLASTLSLHGIVTTLMFVPEIWFAYYMHTNFGTMGGEAIYFVPDAEKHRHVLNVTAGVVAALAIYLPLFLGFWFHGPTLRHRP
;
A
#
# COMPACT_ATOMS: atom_id res chain seq x y z
N MET A 1 13.23 0.23 -14.29
CA MET A 1 14.32 -0.47 -13.56
C MET A 1 15.09 0.45 -12.61
N ARG A 2 15.83 1.48 -13.06
CA ARG A 2 16.62 2.34 -12.14
C ARG A 2 15.77 3.04 -11.06
N ALA A 3 14.66 3.67 -11.46
CA ALA A 3 13.75 4.33 -10.53
C ALA A 3 13.13 3.35 -9.53
N THR A 4 12.73 2.16 -9.98
CA THR A 4 12.21 1.09 -9.12
C THR A 4 13.23 0.61 -8.09
N ALA A 5 14.48 0.40 -8.50
CA ALA A 5 15.56 0.03 -7.58
C ALA A 5 15.81 1.14 -6.55
N ALA A 6 15.78 2.41 -6.97
CA ALA A 6 15.90 3.54 -6.07
C ALA A 6 14.73 3.60 -5.07
N THR A 7 13.49 3.37 -5.50
CA THR A 7 12.32 3.28 -4.60
C THR A 7 12.50 2.18 -3.56
N VAL A 8 12.94 0.99 -3.97
CA VAL A 8 13.20 -0.12 -3.02
C VAL A 8 14.32 0.24 -2.04
N ALA A 9 15.39 0.88 -2.50
CA ALA A 9 16.49 1.31 -1.63
C ALA A 9 16.03 2.37 -0.61
N VAL A 10 15.24 3.36 -1.04
CA VAL A 10 14.65 4.36 -0.15
C VAL A 10 13.75 3.71 0.89
N LEU A 11 12.91 2.75 0.49
CA LEU A 11 12.05 2.03 1.43
C LEU A 11 12.85 1.17 2.41
N ALA A 12 13.96 0.57 2.00
CA ALA A 12 14.84 -0.18 2.90
C ALA A 12 15.51 0.74 3.94
N LEU A 13 15.98 1.91 3.51
CA LEU A 13 16.54 2.93 4.41
C LEU A 13 15.47 3.45 5.38
N PHE A 14 14.28 3.75 4.87
CA PHE A 14 13.13 4.13 5.68
C PHE A 14 12.81 3.04 6.72
N ALA A 15 12.74 1.77 6.32
CA ALA A 15 12.44 0.66 7.21
C ALA A 15 13.45 0.56 8.36
N ALA A 16 14.75 0.65 8.04
CA ALA A 16 15.81 0.58 9.04
C ALA A 16 15.75 1.77 10.01
N ALA A 17 15.57 2.99 9.49
CA ALA A 17 15.46 4.20 10.31
C ALA A 17 14.20 4.15 11.19
N PHE A 18 13.06 3.78 10.62
CA PHE A 18 11.79 3.73 11.32
C PHE A 18 11.76 2.64 12.40
N TRP A 19 12.33 1.47 12.13
CA TRP A 19 12.51 0.43 13.13
C TRP A 19 13.35 0.92 14.32
N TYR A 20 14.48 1.58 14.03
CA TYR A 20 15.32 2.14 15.08
C TYR A 20 14.59 3.20 15.91
N LEU A 21 13.85 4.11 15.25
CA LEU A 21 13.10 5.15 15.93
C LEU A 21 12.00 4.59 16.84
N GLN A 22 11.22 3.60 16.39
CA GLN A 22 10.16 3.00 17.21
C GLN A 22 10.69 2.09 18.31
N ASN A 23 11.64 1.20 17.99
CA ASN A 23 12.00 0.11 18.90
C ASN A 23 13.24 0.40 19.77
N VAL A 24 14.03 1.42 19.42
CA VAL A 24 15.25 1.79 20.17
C VAL A 24 15.16 3.20 20.71
N ALA A 25 14.77 4.17 19.89
CA ALA A 25 14.68 5.57 20.32
C ALA A 25 13.40 5.90 21.10
N GLY A 26 12.43 4.99 21.15
CA GLY A 26 11.21 5.13 21.94
C GLY A 26 10.28 6.23 21.45
N LEU A 27 10.19 6.42 20.13
CA LEU A 27 9.23 7.35 19.53
C LEU A 27 7.79 6.94 19.87
N ILE A 28 6.91 7.93 20.03
CA ILE A 28 5.51 7.72 20.41
C ILE A 28 4.80 6.77 19.43
N GLY A 29 3.84 5.99 19.94
CA GLY A 29 3.11 4.99 19.14
C GLY A 29 3.47 3.53 19.44
N GLY A 30 4.48 3.30 20.29
CA GLY A 30 4.87 1.96 20.74
C GLY A 30 5.73 1.18 19.73
N GLU A 31 6.18 0.01 20.17
CA GLU A 31 7.05 -0.84 19.37
C GLU A 31 6.33 -1.41 18.13
N ILE A 32 7.09 -1.59 17.05
CA ILE A 32 6.60 -2.19 15.80
C ILE A 32 7.24 -3.56 15.58
N ALA A 33 6.40 -4.58 15.43
CA ALA A 33 6.84 -5.91 15.06
C ALA A 33 7.42 -5.95 13.63
N PRO A 34 8.43 -6.81 13.34
CA PRO A 34 9.03 -6.92 12.01
C PRO A 34 8.02 -7.19 10.88
N ALA A 35 7.00 -8.03 11.13
CA ALA A 35 5.96 -8.32 10.13
C ALA A 35 5.15 -7.06 9.78
N LYS A 36 4.85 -6.20 10.75
CA LYS A 36 4.13 -4.94 10.53
C LYS A 36 4.99 -3.91 9.83
N LEU A 37 6.28 -3.85 10.15
CA LEU A 37 7.22 -3.00 9.44
C LEU A 37 7.34 -3.42 7.96
N ALA A 38 7.45 -4.72 7.69
CA ALA A 38 7.48 -5.23 6.33
C ALA A 38 6.19 -4.90 5.58
N TRP A 39 5.02 -5.08 6.22
CA TRP A 39 3.73 -4.66 5.66
C TRP A 39 3.71 -3.16 5.32
N LEU A 40 4.16 -2.29 6.22
CA LEU A 40 4.24 -0.85 5.97
C LEU A 40 5.10 -0.55 4.73
N CYS A 41 6.23 -1.23 4.56
CA CYS A 41 7.07 -1.04 3.38
C CYS A 41 6.37 -1.48 2.09
N PHE A 42 5.64 -2.60 2.12
CA PHE A 42 4.85 -3.07 0.98
C PHE A 42 3.66 -2.15 0.69
N ALA A 43 2.97 -1.65 1.71
CA ALA A 43 1.91 -0.66 1.60
C ALA A 43 2.43 0.62 0.91
N LEU A 44 3.54 1.19 1.40
CA LEU A 44 4.17 2.36 0.76
C LEU A 44 4.61 2.08 -0.68
N LEU A 45 5.15 0.89 -0.95
CA LEU A 45 5.52 0.50 -2.30
C LEU A 45 4.30 0.39 -3.23
N PHE A 46 3.25 -0.32 -2.84
CA PHE A 46 2.09 -0.61 -3.70
C PHE A 46 1.10 0.55 -3.79
N TRP A 47 1.06 1.44 -2.81
CA TRP A 47 0.10 2.54 -2.76
C TRP A 47 0.70 3.89 -3.13
N LEU A 48 2.03 4.06 -3.08
CA LEU A 48 2.72 5.29 -3.49
C LEU A 48 3.78 5.04 -4.56
N GLY A 49 4.74 4.14 -4.28
CA GLY A 49 5.90 3.91 -5.15
C GLY A 49 5.53 3.42 -6.56
N LEU A 50 4.85 2.28 -6.65
CA LEU A 50 4.42 1.68 -7.91
C LEU A 50 3.39 2.55 -8.63
N PRO A 51 2.35 3.11 -7.99
CA PRO A 51 1.43 4.03 -8.64
C PRO A 51 2.14 5.23 -9.29
N LEU A 52 3.08 5.87 -8.59
CA LEU A 52 3.88 6.97 -9.15
C LEU A 52 4.69 6.53 -10.38
N LEU A 53 5.32 5.36 -10.32
CA LEU A 53 6.10 4.84 -11.44
C LEU A 53 5.21 4.43 -12.63
N ILE A 54 4.00 3.92 -12.38
CA ILE A 54 3.03 3.52 -13.41
C ILE A 54 2.45 4.74 -14.13
N ILE A 55 2.08 5.81 -13.42
CA ILE A 55 1.56 7.02 -14.07
C ILE A 55 2.64 7.76 -14.88
N CYS A 56 3.91 7.59 -14.52
CA CYS A 56 5.05 8.11 -15.28
C CYS A 56 5.40 7.24 -16.51
N ASP A 57 4.83 6.03 -16.64
CA ASP A 57 5.06 5.16 -17.78
C ASP A 57 4.11 5.55 -18.95
N PRO A 58 4.64 6.07 -20.07
CA PRO A 58 3.81 6.53 -21.19
C PRO A 58 3.05 5.39 -21.89
N ARG A 59 3.37 4.13 -21.57
CA ARG A 59 2.68 2.95 -22.10
C ARG A 59 1.41 2.62 -21.32
N THR A 60 1.15 3.28 -20.20
CA THR A 60 0.01 3.03 -19.33
C THR A 60 -1.29 3.52 -19.97
N PRO A 61 -2.31 2.67 -20.11
CA PRO A 61 -3.63 3.08 -20.61
C PRO A 61 -4.26 4.21 -19.78
N PRO A 62 -5.00 5.15 -20.39
CA PRO A 62 -5.55 6.32 -19.71
C PRO A 62 -6.38 6.02 -18.46
N ARG A 63 -7.29 5.05 -18.48
CA ARG A 63 -8.13 4.72 -17.31
C ARG A 63 -7.32 4.09 -16.18
N LEU A 64 -6.32 3.28 -16.52
CA LEU A 64 -5.41 2.73 -15.52
C LEU A 64 -4.51 3.81 -14.93
N ALA A 65 -4.05 4.77 -15.73
CA ALA A 65 -3.31 5.94 -15.23
C ALA A 65 -4.16 6.77 -14.27
N GLN A 66 -5.45 7.00 -14.59
CA GLN A 66 -6.41 7.65 -13.69
C GLN A 66 -6.61 6.86 -12.39
N ALA A 67 -6.71 5.53 -12.48
CA ALA A 67 -6.87 4.65 -11.33
C ALA A 67 -5.70 4.78 -10.35
N PHE A 68 -4.46 4.60 -10.84
CA PHE A 68 -3.26 4.69 -10.02
C PHE A 68 -2.94 6.12 -9.59
N GLY A 69 -3.23 7.13 -10.42
CA GLY A 69 -3.06 8.53 -10.05
C GLY A 69 -4.01 8.96 -8.93
N SER A 70 -5.27 8.51 -8.98
CA SER A 70 -6.25 8.79 -7.92
C SER A 70 -5.87 8.09 -6.61
N LEU A 71 -5.43 6.83 -6.68
CA LEU A 71 -4.91 6.10 -5.53
C LEU A 71 -3.71 6.82 -4.91
N LEU A 72 -2.73 7.22 -5.72
CA LEU A 72 -1.55 7.95 -5.26
C LEU A 72 -1.93 9.23 -4.53
N ALA A 73 -2.84 10.02 -5.09
CA ALA A 73 -3.30 11.27 -4.49
C ALA A 73 -3.99 11.04 -3.13
N LEU A 74 -4.91 10.08 -3.07
CA LEU A 74 -5.62 9.74 -1.83
C LEU A 74 -4.66 9.22 -0.76
N MET A 75 -3.74 8.33 -1.12
CA MET A 75 -2.81 7.73 -0.17
C MET A 75 -1.74 8.72 0.30
N ALA A 76 -1.32 9.65 -0.55
CA ALA A 76 -0.44 10.76 -0.15
C ALA A 76 -1.16 11.70 0.83
N ALA A 77 -2.43 12.04 0.55
CA ALA A 77 -3.25 12.86 1.45
C ALA A 77 -3.44 12.17 2.81
N ARG A 78 -3.76 10.87 2.82
CA ARG A 78 -3.84 10.06 4.05
C ARG A 78 -2.54 10.09 4.83
N GLY A 79 -1.40 9.87 4.16
CA GLY A 79 -0.10 9.89 4.82
C GLY A 79 0.15 11.20 5.56
N VAL A 80 -0.17 12.34 4.95
CA VAL A 80 -0.06 13.65 5.61
C VAL A 80 -1.02 13.76 6.80
N VAL A 81 -2.29 13.42 6.60
CA VAL A 81 -3.32 13.53 7.65
C VAL A 81 -3.00 12.62 8.84
N GLU A 82 -2.66 11.35 8.59
CA GLU A 82 -2.34 10.39 9.66
C GLU A 82 -1.06 10.78 10.38
N LEU A 83 -0.01 11.25 9.71
CA LEU A 83 1.19 11.73 10.42
C LEU A 83 0.88 12.87 11.40
N VAL A 84 -0.01 13.79 11.02
CA VAL A 84 -0.48 14.87 11.90
C VAL A 84 -1.32 14.29 13.06
N MET A 85 -2.23 13.36 12.77
CA MET A 85 -3.04 12.71 13.81
C MET A 85 -2.20 11.90 14.81
N LEU A 86 -1.14 11.24 14.34
CA LEU A 86 -0.27 10.40 15.14
C LEU A 86 0.69 11.23 15.99
N TYR A 87 1.36 12.23 15.43
CA TYR A 87 2.49 12.89 16.09
C TYR A 87 2.22 14.33 16.56
N VAL A 88 1.10 14.92 16.16
CA VAL A 88 0.73 16.29 16.56
C VAL A 88 -0.48 16.27 17.47
N PHE A 89 -1.58 15.65 17.02
CA PHE A 89 -2.84 15.65 17.77
C PHE A 89 -3.05 14.43 18.67
N HIS A 90 -2.24 13.38 18.51
CA HIS A 90 -2.33 12.12 19.23
C HIS A 90 -3.76 11.55 19.26
N ASN A 91 -4.49 11.67 18.16
CA ASN A 91 -5.92 11.35 18.06
C ASN A 91 -6.23 10.41 16.90
N TRP A 92 -5.24 9.61 16.49
CA TRP A 92 -5.44 8.67 15.38
C TRP A 92 -6.63 7.75 15.67
N SER A 93 -7.52 7.66 14.68
CA SER A 93 -8.76 6.89 14.78
C SER A 93 -8.73 5.76 13.76
N PRO A 94 -8.84 4.50 14.18
CA PRO A 94 -8.99 3.39 13.26
C PRO A 94 -10.17 3.51 12.30
N HIS A 95 -11.26 4.19 12.72
CA HIS A 95 -12.42 4.41 11.86
C HIS A 95 -12.10 5.33 10.68
N TYR A 96 -11.24 6.33 10.87
CA TYR A 96 -10.74 7.17 9.79
C TYR A 96 -9.96 6.34 8.78
N GLY A 97 -9.02 5.51 9.25
CA GLY A 97 -8.25 4.60 8.40
C GLY A 97 -9.14 3.67 7.58
N ILE A 98 -10.10 2.99 8.22
CA ILE A 98 -11.05 2.09 7.55
C ILE A 98 -11.90 2.82 6.51
N ALA A 99 -12.45 3.99 6.86
CA ALA A 99 -13.26 4.77 5.93
C ALA A 99 -12.44 5.20 4.70
N HIS A 100 -11.18 5.59 4.91
CA HIS A 100 -10.28 5.95 3.83
C HIS A 100 -9.89 4.74 2.96
N ASP A 101 -9.65 3.57 3.55
CA ASP A 101 -9.40 2.33 2.80
C ASP A 101 -10.58 1.95 1.91
N LEU A 102 -11.80 2.06 2.43
CA LEU A 102 -13.02 1.82 1.67
C LEU A 102 -13.17 2.80 0.50
N LEU A 103 -12.86 4.09 0.73
CA LEU A 103 -12.85 5.10 -0.33
C LEU A 103 -11.83 4.76 -1.42
N CYS A 104 -10.58 4.44 -1.04
CA CYS A 104 -9.54 4.05 -1.98
C CYS A 104 -9.94 2.81 -2.79
N ALA A 105 -10.46 1.78 -2.12
CA ALA A 105 -10.93 0.56 -2.77
C ALA A 105 -12.06 0.84 -3.76
N ALA A 106 -13.03 1.69 -3.39
CA ALA A 106 -14.14 2.08 -4.26
C ALA A 106 -13.67 2.87 -5.49
N VAL A 107 -12.78 3.84 -5.32
CA VAL A 107 -12.22 4.64 -6.42
C VAL A 107 -11.41 3.77 -7.38
N LEU A 108 -10.57 2.88 -6.84
CA LEU A 108 -9.77 1.98 -7.65
C LEU A 108 -10.65 0.99 -8.43
N ALA A 109 -11.65 0.40 -7.76
CA ALA A 109 -12.63 -0.48 -8.40
C ALA A 109 -13.43 0.23 -9.50
N TYR A 110 -13.82 1.49 -9.28
CA TYR A 110 -14.53 2.31 -10.27
C TYR A 110 -13.72 2.47 -11.56
N PHE A 111 -12.46 2.93 -11.47
CA PHE A 111 -11.62 3.10 -12.65
C PHE A 111 -11.25 1.79 -13.33
N LEU A 112 -11.08 0.70 -12.56
CA LEU A 112 -10.88 -0.64 -13.14
C LEU A 112 -12.12 -1.11 -13.91
N ALA A 113 -13.33 -0.85 -13.39
CA ALA A 113 -14.57 -1.15 -14.09
C ALA A 113 -14.72 -0.32 -15.39
N LEU A 114 -14.31 0.96 -15.37
CA LEU A 114 -14.27 1.79 -16.57
C LEU A 114 -13.26 1.26 -17.60
N ALA A 115 -12.03 0.94 -17.19
CA ALA A 115 -11.01 0.34 -18.04
C ALA A 115 -11.48 -1.00 -18.64
N TRP A 116 -12.26 -1.76 -17.87
CA TRP A 116 -12.87 -3.00 -18.36
C TRP A 116 -13.92 -2.73 -19.44
N ARG A 117 -14.86 -1.82 -19.15
CA ARG A 117 -15.95 -1.44 -20.05
C ARG A 117 -15.44 -0.83 -21.37
N GLU A 118 -14.38 -0.04 -21.33
CA GLU A 118 -13.75 0.58 -22.50
C GLU A 118 -12.79 -0.35 -23.24
N GLY A 119 -12.58 -1.58 -22.74
CA GLY A 119 -11.75 -2.57 -23.39
C GLY A 119 -10.24 -2.33 -23.26
N GLU A 120 -9.80 -1.34 -22.47
CA GLU A 120 -8.38 -1.02 -22.27
C GLU A 120 -7.59 -2.22 -21.74
N HIS A 121 -8.20 -3.05 -20.89
CA HIS A 121 -7.60 -4.30 -20.39
C HIS A 121 -7.20 -5.29 -21.49
N ARG A 122 -7.80 -5.19 -22.69
CA ARG A 122 -7.51 -6.03 -23.86
C ARG A 122 -6.45 -5.42 -24.80
N GLY A 123 -5.93 -4.24 -24.47
CA GLY A 123 -4.90 -3.53 -25.24
C GLY A 123 -3.52 -4.21 -25.29
N GLY A 124 -3.39 -5.42 -24.73
CA GLY A 124 -2.19 -6.23 -24.76
C GLY A 124 -1.78 -6.74 -23.39
N LYS A 125 -0.64 -7.46 -23.34
CA LYS A 125 -0.13 -8.07 -22.10
C LYS A 125 0.10 -7.03 -21.01
N LEU A 126 0.70 -5.88 -21.35
CA LEU A 126 0.93 -4.78 -20.41
C LEU A 126 -0.35 -4.30 -19.73
N ALA A 127 -1.41 -4.01 -20.50
CA ALA A 127 -2.67 -3.53 -19.96
C ALA A 127 -3.34 -4.57 -19.05
N SER A 128 -3.28 -5.85 -19.41
CA SER A 128 -3.78 -6.93 -18.56
C SER A 128 -2.98 -7.08 -17.25
N THR A 129 -1.66 -6.93 -17.31
CA THR A 129 -0.78 -6.95 -16.13
C THR A 129 -1.07 -5.79 -15.19
N LEU A 130 -1.24 -4.58 -15.72
CA LEU A 130 -1.59 -3.40 -14.92
C LEU A 130 -3.01 -3.52 -14.34
N SER A 131 -3.96 -4.09 -15.08
CA SER A 131 -5.32 -4.36 -14.58
C SER A 131 -5.28 -5.34 -13.41
N LEU A 132 -4.53 -6.44 -13.53
CA LEU A 132 -4.33 -7.41 -12.45
C LEU A 132 -3.65 -6.75 -11.24
N HIS A 133 -2.67 -5.88 -11.48
CA HIS A 133 -2.02 -5.14 -10.41
C HIS A 133 -2.97 -4.20 -9.68
N GLY A 134 -3.86 -3.54 -10.41
CA GLY A 134 -4.94 -2.76 -9.81
C GLY A 134 -5.82 -3.63 -8.90
N ILE A 135 -6.23 -4.82 -9.35
CA ILE A 135 -7.02 -5.76 -8.54
C ILE A 135 -6.27 -6.17 -7.26
N VAL A 136 -5.00 -6.57 -7.38
CA VAL A 136 -4.17 -6.94 -6.22
C VAL A 136 -4.07 -5.77 -5.24
N THR A 137 -3.84 -4.56 -5.75
CA THR A 137 -3.75 -3.34 -4.94
C THR A 137 -5.07 -3.00 -4.25
N THR A 138 -6.22 -3.21 -4.91
CA THR A 138 -7.54 -3.11 -4.28
C THR A 138 -7.71 -4.12 -3.15
N LEU A 139 -7.31 -5.39 -3.39
CA LEU A 139 -7.45 -6.45 -2.40
C LEU A 139 -6.56 -6.25 -1.16
N MET A 140 -5.46 -5.50 -1.29
CA MET A 140 -4.61 -5.13 -0.13
C MET A 140 -5.34 -4.29 0.92
N PHE A 141 -6.44 -3.60 0.57
CA PHE A 141 -7.23 -2.88 1.57
C PHE A 141 -7.99 -3.81 2.52
N VAL A 142 -8.25 -5.06 2.14
CA VAL A 142 -8.93 -6.04 3.02
C VAL A 142 -8.10 -6.34 4.27
N PRO A 143 -6.82 -6.78 4.18
CA PRO A 143 -6.01 -6.96 5.37
C PRO A 143 -5.73 -5.64 6.11
N GLU A 144 -5.60 -4.51 5.42
CA GLU A 144 -5.43 -3.20 6.08
C GLU A 144 -6.62 -2.82 6.96
N ILE A 145 -7.85 -2.94 6.44
CA ILE A 145 -9.09 -2.71 7.20
C ILE A 145 -9.15 -3.65 8.40
N TRP A 146 -8.79 -4.93 8.21
CA TRP A 146 -8.75 -5.89 9.31
C TRP A 146 -7.69 -5.52 10.36
N PHE A 147 -6.52 -5.03 9.95
CA PHE A 147 -5.49 -4.55 10.87
C PHE A 147 -5.93 -3.30 11.63
N ALA A 148 -6.58 -2.34 10.97
CA ALA A 148 -7.14 -1.16 11.63
C ALA A 148 -8.23 -1.56 12.64
N TYR A 149 -9.12 -2.49 12.28
CA TYR A 149 -10.11 -3.04 13.21
C TYR A 149 -9.46 -3.77 14.40
N TYR A 150 -8.36 -4.49 14.16
CA TYR A 150 -7.57 -5.08 15.24
C TYR A 150 -7.01 -4.01 16.19
N MET A 151 -6.48 -2.91 15.65
CA MET A 151 -5.99 -1.79 16.46
C MET A 151 -7.09 -1.18 17.32
N HIS A 152 -8.28 -0.98 16.74
CA HIS A 152 -9.45 -0.46 17.46
C HIS A 152 -9.85 -1.30 18.67
N THR A 153 -9.77 -2.63 18.54
CA THR A 153 -10.26 -3.56 19.56
C THR A 153 -9.22 -3.92 20.61
N ASN A 154 -7.93 -3.67 20.36
CA ASN A 154 -6.84 -4.14 21.22
C ASN A 154 -5.96 -3.04 21.81
N PHE A 155 -6.10 -1.78 21.36
CA PHE A 155 -5.23 -0.69 21.77
C PHE A 155 -5.97 0.62 22.01
N GLY A 156 -5.48 1.39 22.99
CA GLY A 156 -5.80 2.82 23.12
C GLY A 156 -5.05 3.59 22.05
N THR A 157 -5.77 4.14 21.08
CA THR A 157 -5.20 4.82 19.89
C THR A 157 -5.25 6.35 19.99
N MET A 158 -5.69 6.87 21.15
CA MET A 158 -5.86 8.30 21.39
C MET A 158 -5.27 8.70 22.75
N GLY A 159 -4.72 9.91 22.83
CA GLY A 159 -4.12 10.47 24.04
C GLY A 159 -2.61 10.27 24.14
N GLY A 160 -2.03 10.67 25.28
CA GLY A 160 -0.57 10.70 25.49
C GLY A 160 0.11 9.32 25.57
N GLU A 161 -0.66 8.26 25.79
CA GLU A 161 -0.18 6.86 25.82
C GLU A 161 -0.64 6.05 24.59
N ALA A 162 -0.98 6.76 23.50
CA ALA A 162 -1.52 6.12 22.32
C ALA A 162 -0.54 5.13 21.68
N ILE A 163 -1.07 3.96 21.31
CA ILE A 163 -0.34 2.90 20.62
C ILE A 163 -0.83 2.83 19.17
N TYR A 164 0.11 2.94 18.24
CA TYR A 164 -0.12 2.99 16.80
C TYR A 164 0.43 1.76 16.08
N PHE A 165 1.32 1.01 16.72
CA PHE A 165 1.96 -0.17 16.15
C PHE A 165 1.74 -1.40 17.02
N VAL A 166 1.64 -2.56 16.36
CA VAL A 166 1.51 -3.85 17.05
C VAL A 166 2.91 -4.33 17.45
N PRO A 167 3.19 -4.53 18.75
CA PRO A 167 4.47 -5.03 19.21
C PRO A 167 4.63 -6.53 18.96
N ASP A 168 5.87 -7.03 18.97
CA ASP A 168 6.15 -8.46 18.83
C ASP A 168 5.93 -9.20 20.15
N ALA A 169 4.66 -9.46 20.46
CA ALA A 169 4.24 -10.17 21.66
C ALA A 169 3.32 -11.35 21.33
N GLU A 170 3.37 -12.40 22.14
CA GLU A 170 2.61 -13.64 21.90
C GLU A 170 1.09 -13.41 21.80
N LYS A 171 0.54 -12.48 22.58
CA LYS A 171 -0.88 -12.08 22.49
C LYS A 171 -1.29 -11.53 21.11
N HIS A 172 -0.34 -11.08 20.29
CA HIS A 172 -0.57 -10.55 18.95
C HIS A 172 -0.16 -11.53 17.84
N ARG A 173 0.25 -12.76 18.18
CA ARG A 173 0.78 -13.74 17.22
C ARG A 173 -0.13 -13.97 16.03
N HIS A 174 -1.45 -14.03 16.24
CA HIS A 174 -2.41 -14.23 15.16
C HIS A 174 -2.36 -13.12 14.10
N VAL A 175 -2.43 -11.84 14.50
CA VAL A 175 -2.37 -10.71 13.56
C VAL A 175 -1.02 -10.63 12.87
N LEU A 176 0.07 -10.97 13.57
CA LEU A 176 1.41 -10.98 13.00
C LEU A 176 1.59 -12.10 11.97
N ASN A 177 1.07 -13.30 12.22
CA ASN A 177 1.11 -14.43 11.29
C ASN A 177 0.32 -14.14 10.01
N VAL A 178 -0.89 -13.57 10.15
CA VAL A 178 -1.69 -13.12 8.99
C VAL A 178 -0.92 -12.06 8.20
N THR A 179 -0.34 -11.07 8.89
CA THR A 179 0.48 -10.02 8.25
C THR A 179 1.64 -10.63 7.47
N ALA A 180 2.39 -11.56 8.09
CA ALA A 180 3.52 -12.23 7.46
C ALA A 180 3.09 -13.05 6.23
N GLY A 181 1.96 -13.75 6.30
CA GLY A 181 1.40 -14.49 5.16
C GLY A 181 1.05 -13.58 3.97
N VAL A 182 0.42 -12.43 4.24
CA VAL A 182 0.11 -11.43 3.21
C VAL A 182 1.40 -10.86 2.61
N VAL A 183 2.37 -10.47 3.44
CA VAL A 183 3.68 -9.96 2.98
C VAL A 183 4.39 -11.00 2.11
N ALA A 184 4.40 -12.28 2.50
CA ALA A 184 5.00 -13.34 1.71
C ALA A 184 4.32 -13.49 0.34
N ALA A 185 2.98 -13.45 0.29
CA ALA A 185 2.25 -13.49 -0.98
C ALA A 185 2.60 -12.30 -1.89
N LEU A 186 2.69 -11.09 -1.33
CA LEU A 186 3.09 -9.89 -2.07
C LEU A 186 4.55 -9.95 -2.52
N ALA A 187 5.45 -10.50 -1.71
CA ALA A 187 6.86 -10.68 -2.03
C ALA A 187 7.07 -11.67 -3.19
N ILE A 188 6.21 -12.69 -3.32
CA ILE A 188 6.20 -13.60 -4.46
C ILE A 188 5.59 -12.93 -5.70
N TYR A 189 4.49 -12.19 -5.51
CA TYR A 189 3.77 -11.52 -6.60
C TYR A 189 4.61 -10.40 -7.25
N LEU A 190 5.30 -9.59 -6.46
CA LEU A 190 6.03 -8.40 -6.92
C LEU A 190 7.04 -8.69 -8.05
N PRO A 191 7.97 -9.66 -7.95
CA PRO A 191 8.93 -9.93 -9.04
C PRO A 191 8.24 -10.40 -10.31
N LEU A 192 7.12 -11.15 -10.21
CA LEU A 192 6.33 -11.55 -11.37
C LEU A 192 5.71 -10.33 -12.05
N PHE A 193 5.07 -9.46 -11.27
CA PHE A 193 4.52 -8.21 -11.77
C PHE A 193 5.57 -7.34 -12.46
N LEU A 194 6.72 -7.09 -11.80
CA LEU A 194 7.81 -6.30 -12.36
C LEU A 194 8.37 -6.91 -13.64
N GLY A 195 8.50 -8.24 -13.70
CA GLY A 195 8.94 -8.96 -14.90
C GLY A 195 8.02 -8.68 -16.09
N PHE A 196 6.70 -8.84 -15.90
CA PHE A 196 5.71 -8.59 -16.95
C PHE A 196 5.54 -7.11 -17.29
N TRP A 197 5.66 -6.20 -16.32
CA TRP A 197 5.51 -4.77 -16.56
C TRP A 197 6.70 -4.19 -17.34
N PHE A 198 7.94 -4.58 -17.03
CA PHE A 198 9.10 -4.08 -17.76
C PHE A 198 9.21 -4.67 -19.17
N HIS A 199 8.86 -5.94 -19.37
CA HIS A 199 9.06 -6.65 -20.63
C HIS A 199 7.78 -6.91 -21.43
N GLY A 200 6.63 -6.45 -20.94
CA GLY A 200 5.35 -6.63 -21.60
C GLY A 200 5.28 -5.87 -22.93
N PRO A 201 5.02 -6.55 -24.06
CA PRO A 201 4.88 -5.86 -25.34
C PRO A 201 3.62 -4.98 -25.34
N THR A 202 3.77 -3.72 -25.75
CA THR A 202 2.65 -2.86 -26.16
C THR A 202 2.17 -3.36 -27.52
N LEU A 203 0.92 -3.85 -27.62
CA LEU A 203 0.36 -4.08 -28.95
C LEU A 203 0.24 -2.70 -29.62
N ARG A 204 0.93 -2.53 -30.75
CA ARG A 204 0.69 -1.37 -31.63
C ARG A 204 -0.78 -1.44 -32.03
N HIS A 205 -1.52 -0.35 -31.85
CA HIS A 205 -2.81 -0.19 -32.52
C HIS A 205 -2.62 -0.52 -34.00
N ARG A 206 -3.43 -1.45 -34.51
CA ARG A 206 -3.59 -1.58 -35.96
C ARG A 206 -4.18 -0.26 -36.46
N PRO A 207 -3.67 0.24 -37.61
CA PRO A 207 -4.14 1.50 -38.21
C PRO A 207 -5.63 1.48 -38.50
#